data_AF-A0A497C8C0-F1
#
_entry.id   AF-A0A497C8C0-F1
#
_cell.length_a   1.000
_cell.length_b   1.000
_cell.length_c   1.000
_cell.angle_alpha   90.00
_cell.angle_beta   90.00
_cell.angle_gamma   90.00
#
_symmetry.space_group_name_H-M   'P 1'
#
loop_
_entity.id
_entity.type
_entity.pdbx_description
1 polymer ?
#
loop_
_entity_poly.entity_id
_entity_poly.type
_entity_poly.pdbx_seq_one_letter_code
_entity_poly.pdbx_strand_id
1 'polypeptide(L)'
;MKCECEKITCLSGLAAQLYARNHLEKVETDATIWQTVYVCPVTSVKWLMDYPHSEAHGGGEPQLRKMRDLDNIEPCFQDEK
;
A
#
# COMPACT_ATOMS: atom_id res chain seq x y z
N MET A 1 10.55 -14.14 -13.64
CA MET A 1 10.70 -12.97 -12.76
C MET A 1 10.04 -13.30 -11.43
N LYS A 2 10.72 -13.12 -10.30
CA LYS A 2 10.14 -13.36 -8.97
C LYS A 2 9.73 -12.00 -8.40
N CYS A 3 8.44 -11.66 -8.40
CA CYS A 3 8.02 -10.44 -7.68
C CYS A 3 7.98 -10.74 -6.18
N GLU A 4 8.48 -9.82 -5.37
CA GLU A 4 8.39 -9.89 -3.89
C GLU A 4 6.97 -9.58 -3.38
N CYS A 5 6.05 -9.24 -4.28
CA CYS A 5 4.62 -9.05 -4.06
C CYS A 5 3.96 -10.20 -3.30
N GLU A 6 4.50 -11.43 -3.40
CA GLU A 6 3.97 -12.61 -2.72
C GLU A 6 4.39 -12.69 -1.26
N LYS A 7 5.55 -12.11 -0.92
CA LYS A 7 6.12 -12.12 0.43
C LYS A 7 5.70 -10.92 1.26
N ILE A 8 5.49 -9.78 0.59
CA ILE A 8 5.13 -8.52 1.24
C ILE A 8 3.60 -8.43 1.31
N THR A 9 3.08 -8.11 2.48
CA THR A 9 1.64 -7.92 2.75
C THR A 9 1.30 -6.46 3.04
N CYS A 10 2.18 -5.74 3.74
CA CYS A 10 2.03 -4.33 4.03
C CYS A 10 3.39 -3.65 4.19
N LEU A 11 3.42 -2.34 3.92
CA LEU A 11 4.56 -1.46 4.13
C LEU A 11 4.06 -0.13 4.70
N SER A 12 4.89 0.56 5.48
CA SER A 12 4.58 1.89 6.01
C SER A 12 5.73 2.88 5.76
N GLY A 13 5.42 4.17 5.89
CA GLY A 13 6.40 5.26 5.84
C GLY A 13 7.16 5.31 4.51
N LEU A 14 8.48 5.50 4.59
CA LEU A 14 9.33 5.61 3.40
C LEU A 14 9.35 4.32 2.56
N ALA A 15 9.28 3.15 3.20
CA ALA A 15 9.28 1.87 2.50
C ALA A 15 8.04 1.71 1.60
N ALA A 16 6.87 2.14 2.08
CA ALA A 16 5.64 2.18 1.30
C ALA A 16 5.77 3.05 0.05
N GLN A 17 6.31 4.27 0.20
CA GLN A 17 6.49 5.19 -0.93
C GLN A 17 7.49 4.66 -1.96
N LEU A 18 8.63 4.13 -1.51
CA LEU A 18 9.66 3.60 -2.39
C LEU A 18 9.15 2.37 -3.15
N TYR A 19 8.45 1.46 -2.47
CA TYR A 19 7.91 0.26 -3.11
C TYR A 19 6.85 0.61 -4.14
N ALA A 20 5.90 1.51 -3.80
CA ALA A 20 4.90 1.97 -4.74
C ALA A 20 5.52 2.65 -5.97
N ARG A 21 6.54 3.50 -5.78
CA ARG A 21 7.20 4.19 -6.89
C ARG A 21 8.00 3.25 -7.81
N ASN A 22 8.66 2.25 -7.24
CA ASN A 22 9.63 1.43 -7.98
C ASN A 22 9.03 0.13 -8.55
N HIS A 23 7.97 -0.40 -7.94
CA HIS A 23 7.43 -1.72 -8.27
C HIS A 23 5.97 -1.72 -8.70
N LEU A 24 5.23 -0.65 -8.42
CA LEU A 24 3.81 -0.59 -8.68
C LEU A 24 3.45 0.50 -9.69
N GLU A 25 2.38 0.28 -10.41
CA GLU A 25 1.79 1.25 -11.32
C GLU A 25 0.55 1.83 -10.67
N LYS A 26 0.45 3.16 -10.67
CA LYS A 26 -0.72 3.86 -10.13
C LYS A 26 -1.90 3.67 -11.07
N VAL A 27 -3.00 3.14 -10.54
CA VAL A 27 -4.24 2.89 -11.30
C VAL A 27 -5.27 3.97 -11.03
N GLU A 28 -5.48 4.31 -9.76
CA GLU A 28 -6.55 5.22 -9.35
C GLU A 28 -6.12 6.06 -8.15
N THR A 29 -6.70 7.24 -8.01
CA THR A 29 -6.46 8.13 -6.86
C THR A 29 -7.77 8.77 -6.46
N ASP A 30 -8.23 8.51 -5.25
CA ASP A 30 -9.33 9.19 -4.61
C ASP A 30 -8.79 10.27 -3.67
N ALA A 31 -8.90 11.52 -4.11
CA ALA A 31 -8.45 12.69 -3.34
C ALA A 31 -9.40 13.04 -2.18
N THR A 32 -10.63 12.49 -2.16
CA THR A 32 -11.62 12.76 -1.11
C THR A 32 -11.24 12.01 0.16
N ILE A 33 -10.89 10.73 0.02
CA ILE A 33 -10.50 9.85 1.13
C ILE A 33 -8.98 9.65 1.23
N TRP A 34 -8.20 10.37 0.42
CA TRP A 34 -6.74 10.30 0.38
C TRP A 34 -6.22 8.87 0.15
N GLN A 35 -6.89 8.14 -0.75
CA GLN A 35 -6.52 6.78 -1.11
C GLN A 35 -5.98 6.72 -2.53
N THR A 36 -4.95 5.91 -2.74
CA THR A 36 -4.40 5.67 -4.06
C THR A 36 -4.28 4.18 -4.30
N VAL A 37 -4.88 3.70 -5.39
CA VAL A 37 -4.81 2.30 -5.79
C VAL A 37 -3.65 2.13 -6.76
N TYR A 38 -2.83 1.14 -6.47
CA TYR A 38 -1.71 0.71 -7.30
C TYR A 38 -1.90 -0.75 -7.72
N VAL A 39 -1.28 -1.15 -8.82
CA VAL A 39 -1.23 -2.55 -9.27
C VAL A 39 0.20 -2.94 -9.58
N CYS A 40 0.59 -4.16 -9.23
CA CYS A 40 1.85 -4.70 -9.72
C CYS A 40 1.65 -5.23 -11.15
N PRO A 41 2.41 -4.76 -12.15
CA PRO A 41 2.29 -5.25 -13.53
C PRO A 41 2.76 -6.70 -13.71
N VAL A 42 3.52 -7.25 -12.75
CA VAL A 42 4.06 -8.62 -12.83
C VAL A 42 3.08 -9.66 -12.28
N THR A 43 2.39 -9.34 -11.19
CA THR A 43 1.52 -10.29 -10.48
C THR A 43 0.05 -9.92 -10.52
N SER A 44 -0.28 -8.76 -11.10
CA SER A 44 -1.63 -8.17 -11.12
C SER A 44 -2.25 -7.94 -9.74
N VAL A 45 -1.43 -7.98 -8.69
CA VAL A 45 -1.84 -7.71 -7.31
C VAL A 45 -2.15 -6.22 -7.14
N LYS A 46 -3.31 -5.91 -6.55
CA LYS A 46 -3.68 -4.55 -6.17
C LYS A 46 -3.14 -4.17 -4.80
N TRP A 47 -2.80 -2.90 -4.64
CA TRP A 47 -2.32 -2.30 -3.42
C TRP A 47 -3.05 -0.98 -3.17
N LEU A 48 -3.38 -0.71 -1.91
CA LEU A 48 -4.01 0.53 -1.47
C LEU A 48 -2.98 1.32 -0.66
N MET A 49 -2.73 2.56 -1.07
CA MET A 49 -1.99 3.52 -0.26
C MET A 49 -2.97 4.48 0.40
N ASP A 50 -2.90 4.61 1.71
CA ASP A 50 -3.75 5.52 2.48
C ASP A 50 -2.96 6.26 3.57
N TYR A 51 -3.57 7.34 4.05
CA TYR A 51 -2.98 8.27 5.02
C TYR A 51 -3.88 8.41 6.25
N PRO A 52 -3.89 7.41 7.16
CA PRO A 52 -4.84 7.34 8.27
C PRO A 52 -4.70 8.45 9.31
N HIS A 53 -3.58 9.18 9.34
CA HIS A 53 -3.37 10.34 10.22
C HIS A 53 -3.10 11.64 9.43
N SER A 54 -3.83 11.86 8.33
CA SER A 54 -3.70 13.06 7.49
C SER A 54 -3.91 14.39 8.26
N GLU A 55 -4.62 14.34 9.38
CA GLU A 55 -4.87 15.49 10.28
C GLU A 55 -3.67 15.87 11.16
N ALA A 56 -2.65 15.02 11.28
CA ALA A 56 -1.43 15.38 12.00
C ALA A 56 -0.62 16.37 11.15
N HIS A 57 -0.14 17.46 11.78
CA HIS A 57 0.74 18.46 11.16
C HIS A 57 2.02 17.81 10.60
N GLY A 58 1.97 17.37 9.34
CA GLY A 58 3.01 16.56 8.71
C GLY A 58 2.49 15.52 7.71
N GLY A 59 1.19 15.22 7.73
CA GLY A 59 0.60 14.14 6.94
C GLY A 59 1.06 12.80 7.50
N GLY A 60 0.16 12.10 8.18
CA GLY A 60 0.41 10.79 8.79
C GLY A 60 1.21 9.83 7.91
N GLU A 61 1.95 8.91 8.54
CA GLU A 61 2.78 7.97 7.79
C GLU A 61 1.94 7.21 6.75
N PRO A 62 2.33 7.25 5.45
CA PRO A 62 1.63 6.51 4.42
C PRO A 62 1.70 5.03 4.72
N GLN A 63 0.57 4.35 4.57
CA GLN A 63 0.50 2.91 4.65
C GLN A 63 0.16 2.35 3.28
N LEU A 64 0.91 1.36 2.84
CA LEU A 64 0.67 0.63 1.61
C LEU A 64 0.28 -0.80 1.96
N ARG A 65 -0.97 -1.17 1.65
CA ARG A 65 -1.57 -2.45 2.04
C ARG A 65 -1.98 -3.23 0.80
N LYS A 66 -1.69 -4.52 0.77
CA LYS A 66 -2.08 -5.39 -0.34
C LYS A 66 -3.60 -5.62 -0.29
N MET A 67 -4.29 -5.29 -1.38
CA MET A 67 -5.70 -5.63 -1.57
C MET A 67 -5.75 -7.07 -2.08
N ARG A 68 -5.93 -8.04 -1.18
CA ARG A 68 -6.25 -9.40 -1.61
C ARG A 68 -7.70 -9.45 -2.07
N ASP A 69 -7.97 -10.22 -3.12
CA ASP A 69 -9.33 -10.46 -3.60
C ASP A 69 -10.17 -11.03 -2.44
N LEU A 70 -11.34 -10.41 -2.19
CA LEU A 70 -12.32 -10.62 -1.11
C LEU A 70 -12.18 -9.67 0.10
N ASP A 71 -12.60 -8.40 -0.07
CA ASP A 71 -13.22 -7.51 0.93
C ASP A 71 -12.69 -7.51 2.38
N ASN A 72 -11.41 -7.80 2.60
CA ASN A 72 -10.79 -7.77 3.92
C ASN A 72 -9.41 -7.13 3.78
N ILE A 73 -9.35 -5.82 4.05
CA ILE A 73 -8.09 -5.12 4.22
C ILE A 73 -7.49 -5.63 5.53
N GLU A 74 -6.66 -6.68 5.45
CA GLU A 74 -5.94 -7.20 6.61
C GLU A 74 -5.11 -6.06 7.24
N PRO A 75 -5.28 -5.79 8.55
CA PRO A 75 -4.45 -4.83 9.25
C PRO A 75 -2.98 -5.28 9.17
N CYS A 76 -2.07 -4.31 9.04
CA CYS A 76 -0.65 -4.57 9.01
C CYS A 76 -0.20 -5.08 10.38
N PHE A 77 -0.34 -6.39 10.63
CA PHE A 77 0.20 -7.02 11.82
C PHE A 77 1.70 -7.16 11.64
N GLN A 78 2.44 -6.25 12.28
CA GLN A 78 3.86 -6.46 12.53
C GLN A 78 3.93 -7.50 13.67
N ASP A 79 4.30 -8.73 13.33
CA ASP A 79 4.74 -9.71 14.33
C ASP A 79 6.01 -9.13 15.01
N GLU A 80 5.81 -8.47 16.14
CA GLU A 80 6.87 -8.11 17.07
C GLU A 80 7.19 -9.37 17.89
N LYS A 81 8.41 -9.90 17.72
CA LYS A 81 8.94 -11.04 18.48
C LYS A 81 9.82 -10.54 19.62
#